data_AF-U4U2I5-F1
#
_entry.id   AF-U4U2I5-F1
#
_cell.length_a   1.000
_cell.length_b   1.000
_cell.length_c   1.000
_cell.angle_alpha   90.00
_cell.angle_beta   90.00
_cell.angle_gamma   90.00
#
_symmetry.space_group_name_H-M   'P 1'
#
loop_
_entity.id
_entity.type
_entity.pdbx_description
1 polymer ?
#
loop_
_entity_poly.entity_id
_entity_poly.type
_entity_poly.pdbx_seq_one_letter_code
_entity_poly.pdbx_strand_id
1 'polypeptide(L)'
;MAVMVPTINGHIQNHLTRSLERILEEANQSGDLKLSNRKLKDFPKAKEKYNLSDTVTADLSKNRFSELPEEVTDFHFLERLQCYHNAIRFIPDSISSLQCLNFLDLSRNQLAALPREICLLPIQ
;
A
#
# COMPACT_ATOMS: atom_id res chain seq x y z
N MET A 1 0.48 45.37 23.09
CA MET A 1 1.60 44.90 22.24
C MET A 1 1.63 43.37 22.31
N ALA A 2 1.53 42.73 21.14
CA ALA A 2 1.65 41.31 20.81
C ALA A 2 1.26 40.25 21.88
N VAL A 3 0.06 39.69 21.70
CA VAL A 3 -0.30 38.34 22.20
C VAL A 3 0.48 37.31 21.39
N MET A 4 1.34 36.52 22.04
CA MET A 4 1.95 35.34 21.45
C MET A 4 0.97 34.16 21.56
N VAL A 5 0.36 33.80 20.45
CA VAL A 5 -0.38 32.55 20.28
C VAL A 5 0.63 31.39 20.16
N PRO A 6 0.52 30.31 20.94
CA PRO A 6 1.30 29.11 20.68
C PRO A 6 0.83 28.48 19.38
N THR A 7 1.77 28.32 18.46
CA THR A 7 1.66 27.66 17.16
C THR A 7 0.96 26.31 17.30
N ILE A 8 -0.15 26.14 16.58
CA ILE A 8 -0.78 24.86 16.27
C ILE A 8 0.24 23.96 15.56
N ASN A 9 0.94 23.13 16.31
CA ASN A 9 1.76 22.07 15.73
C ASN A 9 0.80 21.09 15.05
N GLY A 10 0.81 21.11 13.72
CA GLY A 10 -0.07 20.33 12.87
C GLY A 10 0.08 18.83 13.14
N HIS A 11 -0.82 18.28 13.94
CA HIS A 11 -1.25 16.91 13.79
C HIS A 11 -1.98 16.82 12.45
N ILE A 12 -1.22 16.59 11.38
CA ILE A 12 -1.81 16.16 10.10
C ILE A 12 -2.26 14.72 10.33
N GLN A 13 -3.40 14.56 11.01
CA GLN A 13 -4.19 13.35 10.88
C GLN A 13 -4.51 13.25 9.39
N ASN A 14 -3.81 12.36 8.69
CA ASN A 14 -4.14 11.94 7.32
C ASN A 14 -5.53 11.31 7.38
N HIS A 15 -6.56 12.16 7.33
CA HIS A 15 -7.94 11.73 7.46
C HIS A 15 -8.29 10.96 6.20
N LEU A 16 -8.64 9.68 6.38
CA LEU A 16 -9.19 8.87 5.29
C LEU A 16 -10.44 9.58 4.76
N THR A 17 -10.56 9.68 3.45
CA THR A 17 -11.81 10.13 2.84
C THR A 17 -12.87 9.04 3.07
N ARG A 18 -14.15 9.41 3.19
CA ARG A 18 -15.24 8.42 3.29
C ARG A 18 -15.19 7.35 2.20
N SER A 19 -14.73 7.73 1.01
CA SER A 19 -14.52 6.79 -0.09
C SER A 19 -13.42 5.76 0.17
N LEU A 20 -12.31 6.15 0.81
CA LEU A 20 -11.25 5.22 1.22
C LEU A 20 -11.71 4.33 2.37
N GLU A 21 -12.39 4.90 3.37
CA GLU A 21 -12.95 4.14 4.48
C GLU A 21 -13.86 3.01 4.01
N ARG A 22 -14.75 3.29 3.06
CA ARG A 22 -15.64 2.28 2.48
C ARG A 22 -14.88 1.15 1.79
N ILE A 23 -13.82 1.46 1.03
CA ILE A 23 -13.02 0.44 0.34
C ILE A 23 -12.29 -0.45 1.34
N LEU A 24 -11.74 0.15 2.41
CA LEU A 24 -11.03 -0.59 3.44
C LEU A 24 -11.98 -1.48 4.23
N GLU A 25 -13.20 -1.01 4.49
CA GLU A 25 -14.27 -1.82 5.09
C GLU A 25 -14.68 -2.99 4.19
N GLU A 26 -14.89 -2.75 2.90
CA GLU A 26 -15.22 -3.80 1.92
C GLU A 26 -14.07 -4.83 1.81
N ALA A 27 -12.82 -4.37 1.75
CA ALA A 27 -11.64 -5.22 1.68
C ALA A 27 -11.45 -6.08 2.95
N ASN A 28 -11.73 -5.52 4.14
CA ASN A 28 -11.71 -6.25 5.40
C ASN A 28 -12.73 -7.42 5.43
N GLN A 29 -13.80 -7.34 4.63
CA GLN A 29 -14.81 -8.41 4.56
C GLN A 29 -14.55 -9.39 3.41
N SER A 30 -14.00 -8.93 2.29
CA SER A 30 -13.86 -9.75 1.08
C SER A 30 -12.45 -10.28 0.81
N GLY A 31 -11.42 -9.67 1.40
CA GLY A 31 -10.02 -9.93 1.04
C GLY A 31 -9.56 -9.30 -0.28
N ASP A 32 -10.36 -8.41 -0.89
CA ASP A 32 -10.02 -7.72 -2.15
C ASP A 32 -9.81 -6.22 -1.92
N LEU A 33 -8.56 -5.78 -1.88
CA LEU A 33 -8.21 -4.38 -1.67
C LEU A 33 -8.09 -3.62 -3.01
N LYS A 34 -9.03 -2.71 -3.28
CA LYS A 34 -9.10 -1.96 -4.56
C LYS A 34 -8.83 -0.47 -4.40
N LEU A 35 -7.55 -0.10 -4.35
CA LEU A 35 -7.10 1.30 -4.18
C LEU A 35 -6.68 1.99 -5.48
N SER A 36 -6.95 1.40 -6.64
CA SER A 36 -6.47 1.94 -7.91
C SER A 36 -7.04 3.31 -8.29
N ASN A 37 -6.25 4.08 -9.04
CA ASN A 37 -6.63 5.39 -9.61
C ASN A 37 -7.03 6.46 -8.57
N ARG A 38 -6.30 6.57 -7.45
CA ARG A 38 -6.63 7.48 -6.35
C ARG A 38 -5.60 8.56 -6.07
N LYS A 39 -4.55 8.66 -6.89
CA LYS A 39 -3.45 9.63 -6.74
C LYS A 39 -2.76 9.52 -5.37
N LEU A 40 -2.85 8.35 -4.73
CA LEU A 40 -2.26 8.09 -3.41
C LEU A 40 -0.74 8.19 -3.49
N LYS A 41 -0.13 8.86 -2.52
CA LYS A 41 1.33 8.88 -2.35
C LYS A 41 1.78 7.89 -1.28
N ASP A 42 0.94 7.70 -0.27
CA ASP A 42 1.17 6.87 0.90
C ASP A 42 -0.02 5.92 1.08
N PHE A 43 0.24 4.75 1.69
CA PHE A 43 -0.81 3.80 1.97
C PHE A 43 -1.77 4.38 3.04
N PRO A 44 -3.08 4.20 2.91
CA PRO A 44 -4.02 4.68 3.92
C PRO A 44 -3.71 4.05 5.28
N LYS A 45 -3.56 4.87 6.33
CA LYS A 45 -3.35 4.42 7.72
C LYS A 45 -4.61 3.71 8.23
N ALA A 46 -4.75 2.43 7.88
CA ALA A 46 -5.95 1.64 8.08
C ALA A 46 -5.81 0.62 9.21
N LYS A 47 -4.57 0.26 9.58
CA LYS A 47 -4.25 -0.83 10.53
C LYS A 47 -4.96 -0.71 11.88
N GLU A 48 -5.25 0.51 12.34
CA GLU A 48 -5.94 0.75 13.62
C GLU A 48 -7.46 0.50 13.56
N LYS A 49 -8.07 0.51 12.37
CA LYS A 49 -9.53 0.48 12.18
C LYS A 49 -10.02 -0.71 11.35
N TYR A 50 -9.22 -1.18 10.41
CA TYR A 50 -9.57 -2.24 9.46
C TYR A 50 -8.51 -3.33 9.51
N ASN A 51 -8.93 -4.58 9.70
CA ASN A 51 -8.03 -5.71 9.56
C ASN A 51 -7.94 -6.10 8.08
N LEU A 52 -6.74 -6.10 7.53
CA LEU A 52 -6.51 -6.46 6.12
C LEU A 52 -5.61 -7.69 6.00
N SER A 53 -5.36 -8.42 7.10
CA SER A 53 -4.48 -9.61 7.12
C SER A 53 -4.90 -10.69 6.12
N ASP A 54 -6.21 -10.82 5.91
CA ASP A 54 -6.81 -11.83 5.02
C ASP A 54 -6.94 -11.34 3.57
N THR A 55 -6.23 -10.27 3.19
CA THR A 55 -6.22 -9.78 1.80
C THR A 55 -5.55 -10.80 0.88
N VAL A 56 -6.29 -11.26 -0.14
CA VAL A 56 -5.84 -12.21 -1.17
C VAL A 56 -5.47 -11.48 -2.46
N THR A 57 -6.18 -10.41 -2.80
CA THR A 57 -5.89 -9.58 -3.98
C THR A 57 -5.77 -8.11 -3.60
N ALA A 58 -4.71 -7.45 -4.04
CA ALA A 58 -4.50 -6.02 -3.85
C ALA A 58 -4.19 -5.31 -5.18
N ASP A 59 -5.01 -4.33 -5.53
CA ASP A 59 -4.81 -3.43 -6.66
C ASP A 59 -4.50 -2.01 -6.18
N LEU A 60 -3.21 -1.65 -6.29
CA LEU A 60 -2.64 -0.35 -5.98
C LEU A 60 -2.31 0.45 -7.26
N SER A 61 -2.76 0.00 -8.42
CA SER A 61 -2.37 0.56 -9.72
C SER A 61 -2.83 2.00 -9.93
N LYS A 62 -2.14 2.74 -10.81
CA LYS A 62 -2.50 4.13 -11.17
C LYS A 62 -2.53 5.08 -9.96
N ASN A 63 -1.58 4.92 -9.05
CA ASN A 63 -1.35 5.85 -7.94
C ASN A 63 -0.01 6.59 -8.13
N ARG A 64 0.56 7.11 -7.05
CA ARG A 64 1.81 7.90 -7.02
C ARG A 64 2.76 7.39 -5.94
N PHE A 65 2.67 6.11 -5.60
CA PHE A 65 3.56 5.48 -4.62
C PHE A 65 5.00 5.59 -5.12
N SER A 66 5.90 6.12 -4.27
CA SER A 66 7.33 6.24 -4.57
C SER A 66 8.13 5.00 -4.16
N GLU A 67 7.55 4.19 -3.29
CA GLU A 67 8.02 2.88 -2.83
C GLU A 67 6.83 1.96 -2.65
N LEU A 68 7.05 0.65 -2.63
CA LEU A 68 5.99 -0.30 -2.26
C LEU A 68 5.74 -0.20 -0.74
N PRO A 69 4.52 0.09 -0.28
CA PRO A 69 4.25 0.28 1.14
C PRO A 69 4.49 -0.99 1.95
N GLU A 70 5.13 -0.86 3.11
CA GLU A 70 5.41 -2.01 4.00
C GLU A 70 4.13 -2.69 4.48
N GLU A 71 3.00 -1.96 4.61
CA GLU A 71 1.72 -2.54 5.01
C GLU A 71 1.23 -3.64 4.06
N VAL A 72 1.62 -3.58 2.78
CA VAL A 72 1.27 -4.61 1.79
C VAL A 72 2.01 -5.92 2.10
N THR A 73 3.19 -5.83 2.72
CA THR A 73 4.00 -7.01 3.08
C THR A 73 3.47 -7.75 4.31
N ASP A 74 2.50 -7.18 5.03
CA ASP A 74 1.78 -7.87 6.11
C ASP A 74 0.64 -8.76 5.59
N PHE A 75 0.30 -8.70 4.30
CA PHE A 75 -0.76 -9.51 3.71
C PHE A 75 -0.22 -10.91 3.39
N HIS A 76 -0.04 -11.75 4.41
CA HIS A 76 0.59 -13.06 4.29
C HIS A 76 -0.11 -14.02 3.30
N PHE A 77 -1.42 -13.83 3.07
CA PHE A 77 -2.22 -14.62 2.13
C PHE A 77 -2.35 -13.98 0.74
N LEU A 78 -1.62 -12.91 0.46
CA LEU A 78 -1.73 -12.19 -0.80
C LEU A 78 -1.24 -13.05 -1.97
N GLU A 79 -2.14 -13.34 -2.91
CA GLU A 79 -1.86 -14.11 -4.12
C GLU A 79 -1.57 -13.22 -5.33
N ARG A 80 -2.21 -12.03 -5.37
CA ARG A 80 -2.11 -11.10 -6.51
C ARG A 80 -1.86 -9.67 -6.02
N LEU A 81 -0.74 -9.11 -6.42
CA LEU A 81 -0.38 -7.71 -6.18
C LEU A 81 -0.22 -6.96 -7.51
N GLN A 82 -1.07 -5.96 -7.72
CA GLN A 82 -0.99 -5.07 -8.89
C GLN A 82 -0.54 -3.68 -8.47
N CYS A 83 0.60 -3.25 -8.98
CA CYS A 83 1.21 -1.95 -8.71
C CYS A 83 1.50 -1.20 -10.02
N TYR A 84 0.81 -1.55 -11.10
CA TYR A 84 0.95 -0.96 -12.43
C TYR A 84 0.82 0.56 -12.39
N HIS A 85 1.72 1.26 -13.09
CA HIS A 85 1.65 2.71 -13.28
C HIS A 85 1.65 3.48 -11.95
N ASN A 86 2.76 3.34 -11.23
CA ASN A 86 3.11 4.12 -10.05
C ASN A 86 4.48 4.80 -10.26
N ALA A 87 5.08 5.32 -9.19
CA ALA A 87 6.41 5.93 -9.19
C ALA A 87 7.41 5.12 -8.35
N ILE A 88 7.17 3.80 -8.19
CA ILE A 88 7.93 2.96 -7.25
C ILE A 88 9.38 2.88 -7.70
N ARG A 89 10.29 3.25 -6.81
CA ARG A 89 11.75 3.19 -6.98
C ARG A 89 12.39 2.11 -6.11
N PHE A 90 11.74 1.81 -4.99
CA PHE A 90 12.21 0.86 -3.99
C PHE A 90 11.10 -0.12 -3.63
N ILE A 91 11.51 -1.37 -3.42
CA ILE A 91 10.66 -2.45 -2.92
C ILE A 91 11.31 -2.90 -1.61
N PRO A 92 10.57 -2.95 -0.50
CA PRO A 92 11.13 -3.31 0.80
C PRO A 92 11.54 -4.79 0.80
N ASP A 93 12.60 -5.10 1.54
CA ASP A 93 13.10 -6.47 1.70
C ASP A 93 12.02 -7.40 2.28
N SER A 94 11.12 -6.84 3.10
CA SER A 94 9.94 -7.51 3.64
C SER A 94 9.01 -8.09 2.57
N ILE A 95 9.16 -7.75 1.28
CA ILE A 95 8.41 -8.38 0.19
C ILE A 95 8.52 -9.90 0.20
N SER A 96 9.64 -10.45 0.69
CA SER A 96 9.82 -11.90 0.83
C SER A 96 8.84 -12.55 1.81
N SER A 97 8.10 -11.80 2.63
CA SER A 97 7.05 -12.36 3.49
C SER A 97 5.83 -12.89 2.71
N LEU A 98 5.65 -12.44 1.45
CA LEU A 98 4.49 -12.76 0.62
C LEU A 98 4.62 -14.16 -0.01
N GLN A 99 4.58 -15.18 0.85
CA GLN A 99 4.79 -16.60 0.49
C GLN A 99 3.60 -17.25 -0.22
N CYS A 100 2.50 -16.52 -0.43
CA CYS A 100 1.37 -16.95 -1.27
C CYS A 100 1.34 -16.23 -2.63
N LEU A 101 2.25 -15.29 -2.88
CA LEU A 101 2.18 -14.42 -4.05
C LEU A 101 2.51 -15.18 -5.33
N ASN A 102 1.52 -15.26 -6.22
CA ASN A 102 1.61 -15.93 -7.51
C ASN A 102 1.67 -14.94 -8.67
N PHE A 103 1.23 -13.69 -8.45
CA PHE A 103 1.25 -12.64 -9.46
C PHE A 103 1.70 -11.30 -8.88
N LEU A 104 2.72 -10.71 -9.51
CA LEU A 104 3.25 -9.40 -9.16
C LEU A 104 3.40 -8.55 -10.44
N ASP A 105 2.65 -7.45 -10.54
CA ASP A 105 2.81 -6.48 -11.62
C ASP A 105 3.40 -5.17 -11.11
N LEU A 106 4.67 -4.93 -11.48
CA LEU A 106 5.42 -3.72 -11.20
C LEU A 106 5.67 -2.88 -12.47
N SER A 107 4.97 -3.17 -13.56
CA SER A 107 5.15 -2.48 -14.84
C SER A 107 4.83 -0.99 -14.72
N ARG A 108 5.50 -0.17 -15.55
CA ARG A 108 5.35 1.31 -15.54
C ARG A 108 5.66 1.92 -14.17
N ASN A 109 6.74 1.48 -13.52
CA ASN A 109 7.33 2.11 -12.34
C ASN A 109 8.70 2.72 -12.67
N GLN A 110 9.42 3.22 -11.65
CA GLN A 110 10.73 3.86 -11.77
C GLN A 110 11.83 3.02 -11.09
N LEU A 111 11.66 1.69 -11.10
CA LEU A 111 12.60 0.75 -10.48
C LEU A 111 13.94 0.80 -11.23
N ALA A 112 15.00 1.15 -10.52
CA ALA A 112 16.36 1.10 -11.04
C ALA A 112 16.96 -0.31 -10.93
N ALA A 113 16.56 -1.05 -9.90
CA ALA A 113 16.94 -2.43 -9.64
C ALA A 113 15.79 -3.14 -8.91
N LEU A 114 15.82 -4.47 -8.96
CA LEU A 114 14.95 -5.32 -8.15
C LEU A 114 15.76 -5.85 -6.96
N PRO A 115 15.23 -5.83 -5.72
CA PRO A 115 15.89 -6.46 -4.57
C PRO A 115 15.96 -7.98 -4.76
N ARG A 116 16.93 -8.63 -4.13
CA ARG A 116 17.13 -10.09 -4.24
C ARG A 116 15.94 -10.87 -3.66
N GLU A 117 15.21 -10.24 -2.76
CA GLU A 117 14.04 -10.72 -2.04
C GLU A 117 12.88 -11.03 -3.00
N ILE A 118 12.82 -10.39 -4.17
CA ILE A 118 11.89 -10.78 -5.23
C ILE A 118 12.16 -12.20 -5.74
N CYS A 119 13.41 -12.66 -5.74
CA CYS A 119 13.74 -14.04 -6.12
C CYS A 119 13.30 -15.08 -5.09
N LEU A 120 12.85 -14.67 -3.91
CA LEU A 120 12.31 -15.55 -2.86
C LEU A 120 10.78 -15.71 -2.96
N LEU A 121 10.13 -14.95 -3.84
CA LEU A 121 8.70 -15.05 -4.07
C LEU A 121 8.36 -16.32 -4.84
N PRO A 122 7.27 -17.03 -4.50
CA PRO A 122 6.84 -18.24 -5.20
C PRO A 122 6.09 -17.95 -6.51
N ILE A 123 6.47 -16.89 -7.22
CA ILE A 123 5.91 -16.51 -8.51
C ILE A 123 6.42 -17.46 -9.60
N GLN A 124 5.50 -18.00 -10.41
CA GLN A 124 5.79 -18.96 -11.49
C GLN A 124 5.90 -18.28 -12.86
#